data_AF-A0A949QZM8-F1
#
_entry.id   AF-A0A949QZM8-F1
#
_cell.length_a   1.000
_cell.length_b   1.000
_cell.length_c   1.000
_cell.angle_alpha   90.00
_cell.angle_beta   90.00
_cell.angle_gamma   90.00
#
_symmetry.space_group_name_H-M   'P 1'
#
loop_
_entity.id
_entity.type
_entity.pdbx_description
1 polymer ?
#
loop_
_entity_poly.entity_id
_entity_poly.type
_entity_poly.pdbx_seq_one_letter_code
_entity_poly.pdbx_strand_id
1 'polypeptide(L)' 'MVTVRFQTKIKDGVIQIPKKYRRGLKDNVRVSIRIEDGRRREENYLDYLMANPVKVGNFQRLTREQIYVR' A
#
# COMPACT_ATOMS: atom_id res chain seq x y z
N MET A 1 17.75 1.17 -19.32
CA MET A 1 16.33 0.76 -19.27
C MET A 1 15.64 1.61 -18.21
N VAL A 2 14.52 2.28 -18.53
CA VAL A 2 13.80 3.15 -17.58
C VAL A 2 12.47 2.50 -17.23
N THR A 3 12.23 2.25 -15.95
CA THR A 3 10.99 1.66 -15.45
C THR A 3 10.20 2.73 -14.70
N VAL A 4 9.00 3.02 -15.20
CA VAL A 4 8.07 3.95 -14.54
C VAL A 4 6.93 3.14 -13.92
N ARG A 5 6.76 3.22 -12.61
CA ARG A 5 5.63 2.62 -11.89
C ARG A 5 4.66 3.72 -11.48
N PHE A 6 3.40 3.55 -11.84
CA PHE A 6 2.32 4.44 -11.43
C PHE A 6 1.02 3.67 -11.31
N GLN A 7 0.10 4.22 -10.52
CA GLN A 7 -1.26 3.74 -10.39
C GLN A 7 -2.20 4.72 -11.08
N THR A 8 -3.16 4.21 -11.85
CA THR A 8 -4.19 5.02 -12.50
C THR A 8 -5.46 4.21 -12.64
N LYS A 9 -6.56 4.89 -12.95
CA LYS A 9 -7.82 4.24 -13.29
C LYS A 9 -7.85 3.93 -14.78
N ILE A 10 -8.41 2.77 -15.13
CA ILE A 10 -8.75 2.45 -16.51
C ILE A 10 -10.04 3.21 -16.83
N LYS A 11 -10.05 3.97 -17.94
CA LYS A 11 -11.24 4.64 -18.47
C LYS A 11 -11.44 4.16 -19.90
N ASP A 12 -12.59 3.54 -20.18
CA ASP A 12 -12.96 3.04 -21.51
C ASP A 12 -11.88 2.12 -22.14
N GLY A 13 -11.28 1.25 -21.32
CA GLY A 13 -10.20 0.35 -21.75
C GLY A 13 -8.83 1.02 -21.91
N VAL A 14 -8.71 2.33 -21.65
CA VAL A 14 -7.46 3.09 -21.81
C VAL A 14 -6.81 3.41 -20.46
N ILE A 15 -5.51 3.09 -20.34
CA ILE A 15 -4.65 3.52 -19.22
C ILE A 15 -4.10 4.91 -19.54
N GLN A 16 -4.54 5.92 -18.79
CA GLN A 16 -4.03 7.28 -18.97
C GLN A 16 -2.71 7.49 -18.25
N ILE A 17 -1.64 7.75 -19.00
CA ILE A 17 -0.32 8.07 -18.44
C ILE A 17 -0.33 9.49 -17.84
N PRO A 18 0.02 9.64 -16.55
CA PRO A 18 0.11 10.94 -15.89
C PRO A 18 1.08 11.89 -16.62
N LYS A 19 0.72 13.19 -16.70
CA LYS A 19 1.50 14.22 -17.40
C LYS A 19 2.98 14.24 -17.03
N LYS A 20 3.30 13.99 -15.75
CA LYS A 20 4.67 13.92 -15.22
C LYS A 20 5.60 12.92 -15.92
N TYR A 21 5.04 11.88 -16.55
CA TYR A 21 5.84 10.84 -17.20
C TYR A 21 5.88 10.97 -18.73
N ARG A 22 5.14 11.92 -19.32
CA ARG A 22 5.02 12.04 -20.79
C ARG A 22 6.30 12.48 -21.49
N ARG A 23 7.13 13.32 -20.86
CA ARG A 23 8.35 13.88 -21.48
C ARG A 23 9.46 12.85 -21.75
N GLY A 24 9.36 11.65 -21.18
CA GLY A 24 10.40 10.62 -21.30
C GLY A 24 9.99 9.36 -22.07
N LEU A 25 8.78 9.32 -22.63
CA LEU A 25 8.26 8.15 -23.33
C LEU A 25 8.55 8.25 -24.83
N LYS A 26 9.14 7.19 -25.39
CA LYS A 26 9.31 6.98 -26.84
C LYS A 26 8.12 6.19 -27.39
N ASP A 27 8.04 6.06 -28.72
CA ASP A 27 6.87 5.54 -29.43
C ASP A 27 6.41 4.14 -28.98
N ASN A 28 7.34 3.25 -28.63
CA ASN A 28 7.02 1.88 -28.21
C ASN A 28 7.39 1.63 -26.75
N VAL A 29 6.44 1.11 -25.97
CA VAL A 29 6.62 0.81 -24.54
C VAL A 29 6.14 -0.60 -24.20
N ARG A 30 6.87 -1.28 -23.31
CA ARG A 30 6.41 -2.53 -22.68
C ARG A 30 5.68 -2.19 -21.39
N VAL A 31 4.46 -2.70 -21.24
CA VAL A 31 3.60 -2.42 -20.07
C VAL A 31 3.40 -3.69 -19.26
N SER A 32 3.56 -3.59 -17.94
CA SER A 32 3.14 -4.62 -16.98
C SER A 32 1.94 -4.10 -16.19
N ILE A 33 0.82 -4.81 -16.25
CA ILE A 33 -0.41 -4.46 -15.53
C ILE A 33 -0.51 -5.34 -14.29
N ARG A 34 -0.63 -4.72 -13.12
CA ARG A 34 -1.00 -5.39 -11.88
C ARG A 34 -2.40 -4.93 -11.51
N ILE A 35 -3.34 -5.87 -11.44
CA ILE A 35 -4.69 -5.60 -10.98
C ILE A 35 -4.62 -5.47 -9.45
N GLU A 36 -5.00 -4.31 -8.93
CA GLU A 36 -5.25 -4.15 -7.50
C GLU A 36 -6.74 -4.36 -7.28
N ASP A 37 -7.10 -5.48 -6.66
CA ASP A 37 -8.48 -5.71 -6.25
C ASP A 37 -8.88 -4.59 -5.29
N GLY A 38 -9.78 -3.72 -5.74
CA GLY A 38 -10.45 -2.72 -4.91
C GLY A 38 -11.43 -3.35 -3.92
N ARG A 39 -11.29 -4.65 -3.62
CA ARG A 39 -11.91 -5.22 -2.43
C ARG A 39 -11.47 -4.31 -1.29
N ARG A 40 -12.43 -3.64 -0.65
CA ARG A 40 -12.24 -3.11 0.70
C ARG A 40 -11.40 -4.16 1.41
N ARG A 41 -10.23 -3.78 1.94
CA ARG A 41 -9.46 -4.67 2.80
C ARG A 41 -10.50 -5.36 3.67
N GLU A 42 -10.70 -6.66 3.46
CA GLU A 42 -11.52 -7.43 4.37
C GLU A 42 -10.87 -7.16 5.72
N GLU A 43 -11.64 -6.60 6.66
CA GLU A 43 -11.12 -6.21 7.97
C GLU A 43 -10.34 -7.40 8.50
N ASN A 44 -9.02 -7.26 8.50
CA ASN A 44 -8.19 -8.37 8.90
C ASN A 44 -8.14 -8.39 10.43
N TYR A 45 -7.64 -9.47 10.99
CA TYR A 45 -7.63 -9.63 12.44
C TYR A 45 -6.82 -8.51 13.15
N LEU A 46 -5.82 -7.91 12.50
CA LEU A 46 -5.12 -6.75 13.05
C LEU A 46 -6.01 -5.50 13.08
N ASP A 47 -6.78 -5.24 12.02
CA ASP A 47 -7.74 -4.12 11.97
C ASP A 47 -8.76 -4.24 13.12
N TYR A 48 -9.28 -5.46 13.35
CA TYR A 48 -10.19 -5.75 14.46
C TYR A 48 -9.56 -5.49 15.83
N LEU A 49 -8.33 -5.95 16.07
CA LEU A 49 -7.63 -5.77 17.35
C LEU A 49 -7.25 -4.30 17.62
N MET A 50 -7.00 -3.52 16.57
CA MET A 50 -6.76 -2.08 16.72
C MET A 50 -8.02 -1.33 17.13
N ALA A 51 -9.18 -1.70 16.59
CA ALA A 51 -10.47 -1.14 16.99
C ALA A 51 -10.96 -1.68 18.35
N ASN A 52 -10.66 -2.94 18.65
CA ASN A 52 -11.10 -3.67 19.83
C ASN A 52 -9.88 -4.24 20.59
N PRO A 53 -9.08 -3.39 21.24
CA PRO A 53 -7.90 -3.84 21.95
C PRO A 53 -8.27 -4.80 23.08
N VAL A 54 -7.54 -5.91 23.17
CA VAL A 54 -7.70 -6.88 24.25
C VAL A 54 -7.29 -6.22 25.57
N LYS A 55 -8.24 -6.13 26.49
CA LYS A 55 -8.00 -5.63 27.84
C LYS A 55 -7.45 -6.76 28.70
N VAL A 56 -6.16 -6.70 28.98
CA VAL A 56 -5.49 -7.58 29.94
C VAL A 56 -5.49 -6.91 31.30
N GLY A 57 -6.00 -7.60 32.32
CA GLY A 57 -5.82 -7.18 33.71
C GLY A 57 -4.33 -7.13 34.03
N ASN A 58 -3.89 -6.05 34.68
CA ASN A 58 -2.48 -5.82 35.06
C ASN A 58 -1.50 -5.60 33.90
N PHE A 59 -1.96 -5.06 32.76
CA PHE A 59 -1.05 -4.65 31.69
C PHE A 59 -0.09 -3.55 32.17
N GLN A 60 1.18 -3.92 32.38
CA GLN A 60 2.24 -2.98 32.70
C GLN A 60 3.02 -2.67 31.43
N ARG A 61 2.99 -1.39 31.02
CA ARG A 61 3.81 -0.91 29.90
C ARG A 61 5.28 -1.04 30.28
N LEU A 62 6.08 -1.66 29.42
CA LEU A 62 7.53 -1.65 29.56
C LEU A 62 8.04 -0.22 29.40
N THR A 63 8.99 0.19 30.24
CA THR A 63 9.71 1.44 30.06
C THR A 63 10.68 1.33 28.90
N ARG A 64 11.13 2.46 28.38
CA ARG A 64 12.02 2.49 27.21
C ARG A 64 13.35 1.80 27.53
N GLU A 65 13.84 1.96 28.75
CA GLU A 65 15.05 1.31 29.26
C GLU A 65 14.90 -0.21 29.28
N GLN A 66 13.73 -0.75 29.63
CA GLN A 66 13.47 -2.19 29.67
C GLN A 66 13.41 -2.83 28.27
N ILE A 67 13.08 -2.06 27.23
CA ILE A 67 13.02 -2.54 25.84
C ILE A 67 14.41 -2.70 25.25
N TYR A 68 15.35 -1.80 25.56
CA TYR A 68 16.70 -1.79 24.99
C TYR A 68 17.67 -2.82 25.60
N VAL A 69 17.28 -3.50 26.69
CA VAL A 69 18.12 -4.49 27.39
C VAL A 69 17.88 -5.93 26.88
N ARG A 70 17.02 -6.14 25.88
CA ARG A 70 16.76 -7.45 25.25
C ARG A 70 17.47 -7.64 23.92
#